data_AF-A0A8H6SN73-F1
#
_entry.id   AF-A0A8H6SN73-F1
#
_cell.length_a   1.000
_cell.length_b   1.000
_cell.length_c   1.000
_cell.angle_alpha   90.00
_cell.angle_beta   90.00
_cell.angle_gamma   90.00
#
_symmetry.space_group_name_H-M   'P 1'
#
loop_
_entity.id
_entity.type
_entity.pdbx_description
1 polymer ?
#
loop_
_entity_poly.entity_id
_entity_poly.type
_entity_poly.pdbx_seq_one_letter_code
_entity_poly.pdbx_strand_id
1 'polypeptide(L)'
;MEGKAKLGWLCLDLFAGVQYIDRPPTPSSFVLPTLIPPPTMATPQFRQDLPPAGGFETVKYKRNLPLRGPGALVILGGVTAICAFGFYRVGLGNVERRSAGTGAGHRKTFRGSGRIRHLFLRVSSDRPQLTRNSTSRELRREQMWARIHLVPLLMAEGDREAYAASQRAAAVEADIMKNVKNWGPDSSYHNPRYRSM
;
A
#
# COMPACT_ATOMS: atom_id res chain seq x y z
N MET A 1 -18.57 69.99 -4.49
CA MET A 1 -18.16 69.87 -3.08
C MET A 1 -19.40 69.45 -2.31
N GLU A 2 -19.73 68.16 -2.34
CA GLU A 2 -19.50 67.24 -1.19
C GLU A 2 -20.28 67.69 0.05
N GLY A 3 -21.21 66.95 0.63
CA GLY A 3 -21.61 65.56 0.51
C GLY A 3 -22.45 65.18 1.74
N LYS A 4 -22.91 63.92 1.77
CA LYS A 4 -23.53 63.19 2.90
C LYS A 4 -24.96 63.64 3.26
N ALA A 5 -25.88 62.79 3.70
CA ALA A 5 -26.06 61.34 3.70
C ALA A 5 -27.50 61.09 4.20
N LYS A 6 -28.17 60.08 3.64
CA LYS A 6 -29.21 59.22 4.27
C LYS A 6 -30.27 59.89 5.17
N LEU A 7 -31.38 60.29 4.55
CA LEU A 7 -32.75 60.08 5.06
C LEU A 7 -33.40 59.11 4.06
N GLY A 8 -34.11 58.05 4.43
CA GLY A 8 -35.33 58.07 5.26
C GLY A 8 -36.54 57.99 4.32
N TRP A 9 -37.63 57.35 4.78
CA TRP A 9 -38.98 57.32 4.17
C TRP A 9 -39.11 56.34 2.99
N LEU A 10 -40.05 55.39 2.95
CA LEU A 10 -41.50 55.42 3.22
C LEU A 10 -41.90 53.98 3.65
N CYS A 11 -42.69 53.65 4.68
CA CYS A 11 -43.85 54.27 5.31
C CYS A 11 -44.92 54.73 4.30
N LEU A 12 -45.50 53.76 3.61
CA LEU A 12 -46.93 53.78 3.28
C LEU A 12 -47.66 53.31 4.53
N ASP A 13 -48.51 54.15 5.08
CA ASP A 13 -49.87 53.81 5.53
C ASP A 13 -50.49 55.11 6.07
N LEU A 14 -51.16 55.78 5.15
CA LEU A 14 -51.99 56.95 5.35
C LEU A 14 -53.45 56.48 5.41
N PHE A 15 -54.28 57.22 6.16
CA PHE A 15 -55.75 57.16 6.28
C PHE A 15 -56.31 56.07 7.22
N ALA A 16 -57.17 56.35 8.21
CA ALA A 16 -57.99 57.53 8.47
C ALA A 16 -58.61 57.52 9.90
N GLY A 17 -59.00 58.72 10.38
CA GLY A 17 -60.11 58.97 11.33
C GLY A 17 -59.79 58.77 12.81
N VAL A 18 -59.47 59.78 13.65
CA VAL A 18 -60.20 61.00 14.07
C VAL A 18 -61.46 60.72 14.89
N GLN A 19 -61.50 61.34 16.09
CA GLN A 19 -62.58 61.50 17.09
C GLN A 19 -62.44 60.59 18.33
N TYR A 20 -62.53 61.05 19.58
CA TYR A 20 -62.86 62.35 20.19
C TYR A 20 -62.56 62.27 21.70
N ILE A 21 -62.22 63.40 22.31
CA ILE A 21 -61.93 63.58 23.74
C ILE A 21 -63.25 63.87 24.49
N ASP A 22 -63.50 63.31 25.68
CA ASP A 22 -63.79 64.06 26.92
C ASP A 22 -64.42 63.23 28.08
N ARG A 23 -63.93 63.55 29.29
CA ARG A 23 -64.20 63.04 30.65
C ARG A 23 -65.63 63.37 31.15
N PRO A 24 -66.18 62.73 32.21
CA PRO A 24 -65.76 62.97 33.61
C PRO A 24 -65.93 61.79 34.63
N PRO A 25 -65.39 61.88 35.87
CA PRO A 25 -65.39 60.80 36.86
C PRO A 25 -66.62 60.79 37.79
N THR A 26 -67.10 59.57 38.09
CA THR A 26 -67.84 59.00 39.27
C THR A 26 -68.72 59.91 40.14
N PRO A 27 -69.85 59.41 40.69
CA PRO A 27 -69.77 58.84 42.05
C PRO A 27 -70.76 57.69 42.40
N SER A 28 -70.36 56.95 43.45
CA SER A 28 -71.17 56.42 44.56
C SER A 28 -72.27 55.37 44.32
N SER A 29 -71.97 54.16 44.79
CA SER A 29 -72.77 53.30 45.70
C SER A 29 -74.26 53.13 45.42
N PHE A 30 -74.74 51.91 45.15
CA PHE A 30 -75.99 51.40 45.75
C PHE A 30 -76.04 49.86 45.71
N VAL A 31 -76.46 49.30 46.84
CA VAL A 31 -76.44 47.91 47.29
C VAL A 31 -77.70 47.16 46.84
N LEU A 32 -77.62 45.83 46.61
CA LEU A 32 -78.70 44.88 46.92
C LEU A 32 -78.17 43.42 46.97
N PRO A 33 -78.41 42.66 48.05
CA PRO A 33 -78.12 41.22 48.11
C PRO A 33 -79.41 40.37 48.15
N THR A 34 -79.60 39.52 47.14
CA THR A 34 -80.51 38.33 47.09
C THR A 34 -79.95 37.46 45.94
N LEU A 35 -79.94 36.12 45.87
CA LEU A 35 -80.57 35.00 46.56
C LEU A 35 -79.82 33.73 46.03
N ILE A 36 -79.38 32.80 46.90
CA ILE A 36 -79.09 31.35 46.70
C ILE A 36 -78.73 30.83 45.26
N PRO A 37 -77.53 30.28 44.99
CA PRO A 37 -77.25 29.55 43.75
C PRO A 37 -77.75 28.07 43.79
N PRO A 38 -78.32 27.51 42.71
CA PRO A 38 -78.77 26.12 42.65
C PRO A 38 -77.60 25.12 42.55
N PRO A 39 -77.77 23.85 43.00
CA PRO A 39 -76.69 22.89 43.10
C PRO A 39 -76.17 22.44 41.72
N THR A 40 -74.85 22.51 41.57
CA THR A 40 -74.09 22.11 40.39
C THR A 40 -74.12 20.58 40.20
N MET A 41 -74.66 20.12 39.07
CA MET A 41 -74.48 18.75 38.58
C MET A 41 -73.00 18.52 38.26
N ALA A 42 -72.36 17.56 38.92
CA ALA A 42 -70.95 17.24 38.70
C ALA A 42 -70.75 16.43 37.40
N THR A 43 -70.05 17.00 36.43
CA THR A 43 -69.57 16.30 35.23
C THR A 43 -68.36 15.40 35.57
N PRO A 44 -68.30 14.13 35.12
CA PRO A 44 -67.16 13.25 35.40
C PRO A 44 -65.90 13.74 34.67
N GLN A 45 -64.78 13.83 35.40
CA GLN A 45 -63.50 14.32 34.89
C GLN A 45 -62.73 13.19 34.20
N PHE A 46 -62.54 13.28 32.88
CA PHE A 46 -61.64 12.36 32.17
C PHE A 46 -60.19 12.84 32.31
N ARG A 47 -59.34 12.05 32.99
CA ARG A 47 -57.88 12.24 32.92
C ARG A 47 -57.37 11.64 31.62
N GLN A 48 -57.30 12.47 30.59
CA GLN A 48 -56.51 12.16 29.40
C GLN A 48 -55.03 12.37 29.73
N ASP A 49 -54.20 11.40 29.36
CA ASP A 49 -52.75 11.50 29.47
C ASP A 49 -52.25 12.41 28.35
N LEU A 50 -52.19 13.70 28.65
CA LEU A 50 -51.57 14.68 27.77
C LEU A 50 -50.05 14.56 27.87
N PRO A 51 -49.32 14.79 26.77
CA PRO A 51 -47.87 14.94 26.84
C PRO A 51 -47.53 16.11 27.79
N PRO A 52 -46.42 16.01 28.55
CA PRO A 52 -46.03 17.06 29.46
C PRO A 52 -45.87 18.38 28.71
N ALA A 53 -46.22 19.51 29.34
CA ALA A 53 -46.27 20.84 28.69
C ALA A 53 -44.93 21.34 28.09
N GLY A 54 -43.84 20.57 28.25
CA GLY A 54 -42.52 20.80 27.64
C GLY A 54 -42.09 19.79 26.56
N GLY A 55 -42.96 18.85 26.17
CA GLY A 55 -42.63 17.80 25.20
C GLY A 55 -41.57 16.79 25.70
N PHE A 56 -41.23 15.81 24.86
CA PHE A 56 -40.15 14.86 25.15
C PHE A 56 -38.80 15.40 24.68
N GLU A 57 -37.72 14.96 25.32
CA GLU A 57 -36.37 15.31 24.88
C GLU A 57 -36.12 14.87 23.43
N THR A 58 -35.34 15.68 22.70
CA THR A 58 -35.05 15.39 21.29
C THR A 58 -34.20 14.12 21.16
N VAL A 59 -34.83 13.05 20.69
CA VAL A 59 -34.15 11.78 20.45
C VAL A 59 -33.14 11.95 19.30
N LYS A 60 -31.86 11.73 19.60
CA LYS A 60 -30.79 11.80 18.59
C LYS A 60 -30.89 10.61 17.63
N TYR A 61 -31.64 10.81 16.55
CA TYR A 61 -31.85 9.80 15.52
C TYR A 61 -30.62 9.57 14.61
N LYS A 62 -29.66 10.50 14.59
CA LYS A 62 -28.43 10.39 13.79
C LYS A 62 -27.37 9.56 14.52
N ARG A 63 -26.72 8.67 13.77
CA ARG A 63 -25.59 7.87 14.25
C ARG A 63 -24.38 8.77 14.53
N ASN A 64 -24.09 9.04 15.80
CA ASN A 64 -22.92 9.81 16.23
C ASN A 64 -21.67 8.92 16.35
N LEU A 65 -21.22 8.35 15.24
CA LEU A 65 -19.97 7.57 15.23
C LEU A 65 -18.77 8.52 15.16
N PRO A 66 -17.82 8.47 16.12
CA PRO A 66 -16.62 9.27 16.04
C PRO A 66 -15.76 8.76 14.88
N LEU A 67 -15.47 9.61 13.90
CA LEU A 67 -14.48 9.32 12.87
C LEU A 67 -13.09 9.37 13.49
N ARG A 68 -12.71 8.26 14.13
CA ARG A 68 -11.45 8.10 14.85
C ARG A 68 -10.50 7.28 13.97
N GLY A 69 -9.66 7.98 13.21
CA GLY A 69 -8.63 7.38 12.38
C GLY A 69 -7.68 8.44 11.80
N PRO A 70 -6.42 8.07 11.52
CA PRO A 70 -5.51 8.97 10.82
C PRO A 70 -6.07 9.26 9.42
N GLY A 71 -6.05 10.54 9.02
CA GLY A 71 -6.59 10.96 7.72
C GLY A 71 -5.91 10.25 6.55
N ALA A 72 -6.60 10.16 5.42
CA ALA A 72 -6.13 9.44 4.24
C ALA A 72 -4.72 9.86 3.77
N LEU A 73 -4.41 11.16 3.83
CA LEU A 73 -3.10 11.70 3.48
C LEU A 73 -1.97 11.17 4.38
N VAL A 74 -2.25 10.94 5.66
CA VAL A 74 -1.27 10.41 6.62
C VAL A 74 -0.97 8.95 6.31
N ILE A 75 -2.00 8.16 5.97
CA ILE A 75 -1.85 6.75 5.62
C ILE A 75 -1.05 6.62 4.31
N LEU A 76 -1.43 7.37 3.27
CA LEU A 76 -0.73 7.36 1.98
C LEU A 76 0.71 7.87 2.11
N GLY A 77 0.95 8.92 2.90
CA GLY A 77 2.29 9.41 3.19
C GLY A 77 3.14 8.37 3.92
N GLY A 78 2.60 7.70 4.94
CA GLY A 78 3.29 6.67 5.70
C GLY A 78 3.70 5.46 4.86
N VAL A 79 2.76 4.92 4.05
CA VAL A 79 3.04 3.79 3.16
C VAL A 79 4.09 4.17 2.12
N THR A 80 3.96 5.34 1.50
CA THR A 80 4.91 5.81 0.48
C THR A 80 6.31 5.98 1.08
N ALA A 81 6.42 6.53 2.29
CA ALA A 81 7.71 6.69 2.98
C ALA A 81 8.38 5.35 3.31
N ILE A 82 7.61 4.36 3.81
CA ILE A 82 8.14 3.02 4.12
C ILE A 82 8.63 2.33 2.85
N CYS A 83 7.86 2.42 1.77
CA CYS A 83 8.24 1.86 0.47
C CYS A 83 9.51 2.53 -0.07
N ALA A 84 9.57 3.86 -0.08
CA ALA A 84 10.74 4.61 -0.54
C ALA A 84 11.99 4.25 0.28
N PHE A 85 11.86 4.12 1.60
CA PHE A 85 12.96 3.71 2.47
C PHE A 85 13.41 2.26 2.21
N GLY A 86 12.47 1.35 2.00
CA GLY A 86 12.77 -0.04 1.64
C GLY A 86 13.57 -0.13 0.34
N PHE A 87 13.13 0.58 -0.70
CA PHE A 87 13.84 0.65 -1.97
C PHE A 87 15.22 1.31 -1.85
N TYR A 88 15.36 2.35 -1.03
CA TYR A 88 16.65 2.97 -0.75
C TYR A 88 17.65 2.00 -0.13
N ARG A 89 17.24 1.22 0.88
CA ARG A 89 18.09 0.22 1.54
C ARG A 89 18.46 -0.94 0.61
N VAL A 90 17.53 -1.39 -0.25
CA VAL A 90 17.80 -2.41 -1.28
C VAL A 90 18.75 -1.87 -2.35
N GLY A 91 18.61 -0.60 -2.74
CA GLY A 91 19.49 0.08 -3.69
C GLY A 91 20.93 0.10 -3.20
N LEU A 92 21.16 0.53 -1.96
CA LEU A 92 22.47 0.48 -1.31
C LEU A 92 23.02 -0.96 -1.28
N GLY A 93 22.20 -1.93 -0.87
CA GLY A 93 22.58 -3.35 -0.88
C GLY A 93 22.84 -3.93 -2.27
N ASN A 94 22.28 -3.36 -3.33
CA ASN A 94 22.52 -3.78 -4.71
C ASN A 94 23.79 -3.14 -5.28
N VAL A 95 24.09 -1.89 -4.93
CA VAL A 95 25.40 -1.26 -5.22
C VAL A 95 26.49 -2.04 -4.49
N GLU A 96 26.29 -2.34 -3.20
CA GLU A 96 27.14 -3.22 -2.39
C GLU A 96 27.15 -4.70 -2.81
N ARG A 97 26.32 -5.13 -3.77
CA ARG A 97 26.37 -6.47 -4.42
C ARG A 97 26.90 -6.43 -5.86
N ARG A 98 26.88 -5.28 -6.55
CA ARG A 98 27.49 -5.07 -7.87
C ARG A 98 28.97 -4.68 -7.79
N SER A 99 29.35 -3.89 -6.76
CA SER A 99 30.74 -3.51 -6.48
C SER A 99 31.74 -4.63 -6.11
N ALA A 100 31.47 -5.89 -5.79
CA ALA A 100 30.24 -6.55 -5.50
C ALA A 100 30.30 -8.06 -5.70
N GLY A 101 30.40 -8.39 -6.98
CA GLY A 101 30.29 -9.74 -7.50
C GLY A 101 29.28 -10.58 -6.73
N THR A 102 27.98 -10.30 -6.93
CA THR A 102 26.80 -11.09 -6.56
C THR A 102 27.14 -12.49 -6.10
N GLY A 103 26.78 -12.88 -4.86
CA GLY A 103 26.89 -14.29 -4.48
C GLY A 103 26.89 -14.65 -3.00
N ALA A 104 25.88 -14.24 -2.23
CA ALA A 104 25.58 -14.94 -0.98
C ALA A 104 24.11 -14.74 -0.59
N GLY A 105 23.28 -15.73 -0.93
CA GLY A 105 21.99 -15.93 -0.29
C GLY A 105 22.23 -16.34 1.16
N HIS A 106 21.85 -15.47 2.09
CA HIS A 106 22.10 -15.61 3.50
C HIS A 106 21.14 -16.65 4.13
N ARG A 107 21.56 -17.93 4.17
CA ARG A 107 20.82 -18.98 4.92
C ARG A 107 21.11 -18.84 6.41
N LYS A 108 20.31 -18.06 7.14
CA LYS A 108 20.29 -18.15 8.62
C LYS A 108 19.55 -19.42 9.01
N THR A 109 20.28 -20.44 9.46
CA THR A 109 19.73 -21.34 10.48
C THR A 109 20.28 -20.86 11.81
N PHE A 110 19.42 -20.19 12.57
CA PHE A 110 19.67 -19.95 13.98
C PHE A 110 19.31 -21.26 14.69
N ARG A 111 20.31 -22.01 15.15
CA ARG A 111 20.11 -23.04 16.17
C ARG A 111 21.07 -22.73 17.28
N GLY A 112 20.52 -22.14 18.34
CA GLY A 112 21.25 -21.93 19.57
C GLY A 112 21.67 -23.27 20.15
N SER A 113 22.85 -23.30 20.75
CA SER A 113 23.03 -23.73 22.12
C SER A 113 24.45 -23.33 22.53
N GLY A 114 24.57 -22.74 23.71
CA GLY A 114 25.83 -22.20 24.20
C GLY A 114 26.86 -23.28 24.52
N ARG A 115 27.97 -22.79 25.08
CA ARG A 115 29.03 -23.55 25.76
C ARG A 115 30.14 -24.06 24.84
N ILE A 116 31.20 -23.26 24.78
CA ILE A 116 32.59 -23.57 25.17
C ILE A 116 33.43 -22.49 24.50
N ARG A 117 33.52 -21.36 25.18
CA ARG A 117 34.70 -20.50 25.09
C ARG A 117 35.60 -21.00 26.20
N HIS A 118 36.79 -21.48 25.86
CA HIS A 118 38.04 -21.27 26.59
C HIS A 118 39.06 -22.26 26.03
N LEU A 119 40.25 -21.73 25.70
CA LEU A 119 41.46 -22.46 25.34
C LEU A 119 41.69 -22.81 23.86
N PHE A 120 41.92 -21.78 23.04
CA PHE A 120 43.00 -21.84 22.04
C PHE A 120 43.46 -20.41 21.73
N LEU A 121 44.36 -19.90 22.56
CA LEU A 121 45.01 -18.61 22.32
C LEU A 121 46.34 -18.86 21.62
N ARG A 122 46.54 -18.10 20.53
CA ARG A 122 47.82 -17.53 20.06
C ARG A 122 48.65 -18.31 19.03
N VAL A 123 48.17 -18.48 17.78
CA VAL A 123 48.97 -18.37 16.51
C VAL A 123 48.05 -18.09 15.30
N SER A 124 47.22 -17.06 15.33
CA SER A 124 46.34 -16.77 14.16
C SER A 124 45.98 -15.31 13.95
N SER A 125 46.74 -14.36 14.53
CA SER A 125 46.43 -12.93 14.41
C SER A 125 46.77 -12.29 13.07
N ASP A 126 47.54 -12.95 12.18
CA ASP A 126 47.98 -12.31 10.92
C ASP A 126 47.46 -13.03 9.66
N ARG A 127 46.15 -13.34 9.63
CA ARG A 127 45.45 -13.37 8.34
C ARG A 127 44.70 -12.05 8.18
N PRO A 128 45.10 -11.16 7.27
CA PRO A 128 44.34 -9.94 7.02
C PRO A 128 42.92 -10.35 6.61
N GLN A 129 41.94 -10.00 7.44
CA GLN A 129 40.53 -10.30 7.24
C GLN A 129 40.02 -9.41 6.10
N LEU A 130 40.30 -9.84 4.86
CA LEU A 130 39.64 -9.34 3.67
C LEU A 130 38.12 -9.46 3.93
N THR A 131 37.44 -8.32 3.87
CA THR A 131 36.04 -8.11 4.31
C THR A 131 35.13 -9.29 3.92
N ARG A 132 34.14 -9.64 4.75
CA ARG A 132 33.24 -10.81 4.62
C ARG A 132 32.59 -11.03 3.24
N ASN A 133 32.61 -10.02 2.36
CA ASN A 133 32.08 -10.03 1.01
C ASN A 133 33.13 -10.27 -0.11
N SER A 134 34.43 -10.34 0.22
CA SER A 134 35.53 -10.55 -0.74
C SER A 134 35.74 -12.03 -1.09
N THR A 135 35.60 -12.93 -0.11
CA THR A 135 35.83 -14.38 -0.28
C THR A 135 34.90 -15.01 -1.31
N SER A 136 33.61 -14.67 -1.34
CA SER A 136 32.69 -15.20 -2.36
C SER A 136 32.96 -14.63 -3.76
N ARG A 137 33.50 -13.40 -3.86
CA ARG A 137 33.90 -12.80 -5.14
C ARG A 137 35.22 -13.37 -5.64
N GLU A 138 36.16 -13.58 -4.73
CA GLU A 138 37.45 -14.23 -5.00
C GLU A 138 37.21 -15.65 -5.42
N LEU A 139 36.39 -16.41 -4.70
CA LEU A 139 36.05 -17.79 -5.07
C LEU A 139 35.30 -17.86 -6.42
N ARG A 140 34.40 -16.92 -6.72
CA ARG A 140 33.75 -16.83 -8.05
C ARG A 140 34.72 -16.43 -9.16
N ARG A 141 35.67 -15.53 -8.88
CA ARG A 141 36.74 -15.19 -9.82
C ARG A 141 37.64 -16.40 -10.04
N GLU A 142 38.18 -17.01 -8.99
CA GLU A 142 39.00 -18.22 -9.06
C GLU A 142 38.30 -19.35 -9.82
N GLN A 143 37.00 -19.58 -9.60
CA GLN A 143 36.20 -20.53 -10.38
C GLN A 143 36.02 -20.13 -11.85
N MET A 144 35.76 -18.85 -12.15
CA MET A 144 35.63 -18.36 -13.52
C MET A 144 36.97 -18.43 -14.27
N TRP A 145 38.07 -18.09 -13.59
CA TRP A 145 39.43 -18.21 -14.10
C TRP A 145 39.79 -19.68 -14.33
N ALA A 146 39.46 -20.59 -13.40
CA ALA A 146 39.62 -22.03 -13.60
C ALA A 146 38.85 -22.51 -14.85
N ARG A 147 37.61 -22.06 -15.05
CA ARG A 147 36.84 -22.40 -16.25
C ARG A 147 37.48 -21.87 -17.52
N ILE A 148 37.85 -20.59 -17.58
CA ILE A 148 38.46 -19.99 -18.79
C ILE A 148 39.72 -20.76 -19.23
N HIS A 149 40.52 -21.27 -18.28
CA HIS A 149 41.73 -22.01 -18.60
C HIS A 149 41.46 -23.47 -18.99
N LEU A 150 40.38 -24.07 -18.47
CA LEU A 150 40.00 -25.44 -18.80
C LEU A 150 39.13 -25.54 -20.07
N VAL A 151 38.38 -24.49 -20.41
CA VAL A 151 37.46 -24.46 -21.56
C VAL A 151 38.16 -24.85 -22.88
N PRO A 152 39.36 -24.36 -23.22
CA PRO A 152 40.04 -24.77 -24.45
C PRO A 152 40.35 -26.27 -24.50
N LEU A 153 40.73 -26.88 -23.37
CA LEU A 153 40.99 -28.31 -23.30
C LEU A 153 39.69 -29.11 -23.44
N LEU A 154 38.64 -28.72 -22.71
CA LEU A 154 37.32 -29.38 -22.80
C LEU A 154 36.71 -29.26 -24.20
N MET A 155 36.89 -28.11 -24.84
CA MET A 155 36.45 -27.89 -26.22
C MET A 155 37.25 -28.78 -27.18
N ALA A 156 38.56 -28.88 -27.02
CA ALA A 156 39.39 -29.77 -27.84
C ALA A 156 39.03 -31.26 -27.68
N GLU A 157 38.71 -31.71 -26.46
CA GLU A 157 38.22 -33.07 -26.23
C GLU A 157 36.85 -33.28 -26.91
N GLY A 158 35.92 -32.34 -26.76
CA GLY A 158 34.62 -32.37 -27.45
C GLY A 158 34.73 -32.39 -28.98
N ASP A 159 35.65 -31.60 -29.55
CA ASP A 159 35.89 -31.55 -31.00
C ASP A 159 36.43 -32.89 -31.55
N ARG A 160 37.31 -33.57 -30.80
CA ARG A 160 37.83 -34.91 -31.15
C ARG A 160 36.72 -35.96 -31.12
N GLU A 161 35.89 -35.93 -30.10
CA GLU A 161 34.77 -36.86 -29.95
C GLU A 161 33.72 -36.65 -31.05
N ALA A 162 33.36 -35.40 -31.34
CA ALA A 162 32.41 -35.04 -32.39
C ALA A 162 32.88 -35.50 -33.77
N TYR A 163 34.15 -35.29 -34.11
CA TYR A 163 34.73 -35.77 -35.37
C TYR A 163 34.73 -37.31 -35.46
N ALA A 164 35.14 -37.99 -34.38
CA ALA A 164 35.13 -39.45 -34.35
C ALA A 164 33.70 -40.01 -34.46
N ALA A 165 32.72 -39.35 -33.85
CA ALA A 165 31.30 -39.71 -33.96
C ALA A 165 30.78 -39.51 -35.39
N SER A 166 31.06 -38.38 -36.03
CA SER A 166 30.62 -38.12 -37.41
C SER A 166 31.22 -39.12 -38.40
N GLN A 167 32.50 -39.49 -38.21
CA GLN A 167 33.15 -40.48 -39.07
C GLN A 167 32.57 -41.89 -38.88
N ARG A 168 32.26 -42.28 -37.63
CA ARG A 168 31.56 -43.55 -37.36
C ARG A 168 30.17 -43.57 -38.00
N ALA A 169 29.43 -42.48 -37.87
CA ALA A 169 28.10 -42.35 -38.46
C ALA A 169 28.17 -42.47 -39.99
N ALA A 170 29.08 -41.76 -40.64
CA ALA A 170 29.28 -41.82 -42.09
C ALA A 170 29.71 -43.21 -42.57
N ALA A 171 30.59 -43.90 -41.83
CA ALA A 171 31.00 -45.27 -42.15
C ALA A 171 29.84 -46.27 -42.04
N VAL A 172 29.07 -46.18 -40.95
CA VAL A 172 27.88 -47.02 -40.73
C VAL A 172 26.83 -46.75 -41.82
N GLU A 173 26.58 -45.48 -42.14
CA GLU A 173 25.65 -45.09 -43.19
C GLU A 173 26.08 -45.61 -44.57
N ALA A 174 27.36 -45.51 -44.91
CA ALA A 174 27.90 -46.04 -46.16
C ALA A 174 27.71 -47.56 -46.28
N ASP A 175 27.97 -48.31 -45.20
CA ASP A 175 27.81 -49.77 -45.18
C ASP A 175 26.36 -50.21 -45.35
N ILE A 176 25.42 -49.49 -44.73
CA ILE A 176 23.97 -49.77 -44.81
C ILE A 176 23.42 -49.34 -46.19
N MET A 177 23.86 -48.20 -46.72
CA MET A 177 23.29 -47.60 -47.94
C MET A 177 23.96 -48.05 -49.25
N LYS A 178 24.94 -48.96 -49.19
CA LYS A 178 25.67 -49.47 -50.37
C LYS A 178 24.81 -50.03 -51.52
N ASN A 179 23.58 -50.43 -51.23
CA ASN A 179 22.67 -51.05 -52.20
C ASN A 179 21.67 -50.06 -52.83
N VAL A 180 21.72 -48.77 -52.47
CA VAL A 180 20.79 -47.74 -52.97
C VAL A 180 21.41 -47.00 -54.15
N LYS A 181 20.73 -47.02 -55.31
CA LYS A 181 21.20 -46.38 -56.55
C LYS A 181 21.13 -44.85 -56.43
N ASN A 182 22.20 -44.15 -56.84
CA ASN A 182 22.38 -42.69 -56.84
C ASN A 182 22.49 -42.03 -55.44
N TRP A 183 22.89 -42.77 -54.40
CA TRP A 183 23.18 -42.24 -53.08
C TRP A 183 24.69 -42.12 -52.83
N GLY A 184 25.13 -41.02 -52.21
CA GLY A 184 26.52 -40.76 -51.82
C GLY A 184 26.62 -40.30 -50.36
N PRO A 185 27.76 -40.51 -49.68
CA PRO A 185 27.97 -40.09 -48.28
C PRO A 185 28.35 -38.60 -48.16
N ASP A 186 27.88 -37.75 -49.08
CA ASP A 186 28.19 -36.32 -49.10
C ASP A 186 27.25 -35.52 -48.19
N SER A 187 27.65 -34.28 -47.87
CA SER A 187 26.80 -33.40 -47.06
C SER A 187 25.57 -32.97 -47.85
N SER A 188 24.38 -33.05 -47.24
CA SER A 188 23.12 -32.56 -47.83
C SER A 188 23.15 -31.06 -48.21
N TYR A 189 24.09 -30.29 -47.68
CA TYR A 189 24.23 -28.86 -47.95
C TYR A 189 25.22 -28.59 -49.08
N HIS A 190 24.89 -27.62 -49.94
CA HIS A 190 25.69 -27.21 -51.10
C HIS A 190 26.84 -26.23 -50.76
N ASN A 191 27.23 -26.08 -49.48
CA ASN A 191 28.23 -25.09 -49.04
C ASN A 191 29.44 -25.78 -48.38
N PRO A 192 30.69 -25.35 -48.68
CA PRO A 192 31.89 -25.91 -48.05
C PRO A 192 32.03 -25.63 -46.53
N ARG A 193 31.10 -24.91 -45.89
CA ARG A 193 31.13 -24.66 -44.44
C ARG A 193 30.80 -25.92 -43.64
N TYR A 194 31.66 -26.22 -42.67
CA TYR A 194 31.40 -27.26 -41.68
C TYR A 194 30.16 -26.94 -40.84
N ARG A 195 29.35 -27.96 -40.60
CA ARG A 195 28.21 -27.95 -39.69
C ARG A 195 28.24 -29.24 -38.89
N SER A 196 28.09 -29.15 -37.58
CA SER A 196 27.91 -30.33 -36.74
C SER A 196 26.67 -31.09 -37.21
N MET A 197 26.86 -32.36 -37.59
CA MET A 197 25.78 -33.30 -37.94
C MET A 197 25.07 -33.81 -36.68
#